data_AF-A0A1M5UAX3-F1
#
_entry.id   AF-A0A1M5UAX3-F1
#
_cell.length_a   1.000
_cell.length_b   1.000
_cell.length_c   1.000
_cell.angle_alpha   90.00
_cell.angle_beta   90.00
_cell.angle_gamma   90.00
#
_symmetry.space_group_name_H-M   'P 1'
#
loop_
_entity.id
_entity.type
_entity.pdbx_description
1 polymer ?
#
loop_
_entity_poly.entity_id
_entity_poly.type
_entity_poly.pdbx_seq_one_letter_code
_entity_poly.pdbx_strand_id
1 'polypeptide(L)'
;MDKNLALFTQINSLSYWLLQESNFKSSVSLDATDDSFFISIKDGLESIYKHHIEDFSKKDQRFLRIELSSIVSHLLQIKRSVQKHKQAS
;
A
#
# COMPACT_ATOMS: atom_id res chain seq x y z
N MET A 1 -10.68 -8.01 14.87
CA MET A 1 -11.04 -7.74 13.46
C MET A 1 -10.73 -6.28 13.09
N ASP A 2 -11.02 -5.32 13.95
CA ASP A 2 -10.88 -3.87 13.67
C ASP A 2 -9.48 -3.37 13.29
N LYS A 3 -8.41 -3.96 13.85
CA LYS A 3 -7.03 -3.51 13.60
C LYS A 3 -6.58 -3.75 12.15
N ASN A 4 -6.97 -4.88 11.55
CA ASN A 4 -6.61 -5.17 10.16
C ASN A 4 -7.42 -4.28 9.21
N LEU A 5 -8.70 -4.06 9.49
CA LEU A 5 -9.54 -3.11 8.76
C LEU A 5 -8.95 -1.69 8.80
N ALA A 6 -8.51 -1.23 9.98
CA ALA A 6 -7.86 0.08 10.12
C ALA A 6 -6.57 0.18 9.29
N LEU A 7 -5.78 -0.90 9.17
CA LEU A 7 -4.60 -0.93 8.31
C LEU A 7 -4.99 -0.90 6.83
N PHE A 8 -6.02 -1.61 6.39
CA PHE A 8 -6.53 -1.51 5.01
C PHE A 8 -6.99 -0.09 4.68
N THR A 9 -7.74 0.54 5.56
CA THR A 9 -8.18 1.93 5.38
C THR A 9 -6.99 2.87 5.25
N GLN A 10 -5.93 2.67 6.05
CA GLN A 10 -4.69 3.43 5.94
C GLN A 10 -3.98 3.19 4.61
N ILE A 11 -3.85 1.94 4.18
CA ILE A 11 -3.25 1.58 2.88
C ILE A 11 -4.00 2.26 1.73
N ASN A 12 -5.33 2.18 1.73
CA ASN A 12 -6.16 2.82 0.71
C ASN A 12 -6.03 4.35 0.73
N SER A 13 -6.05 4.95 1.91
CA SER A 13 -5.92 6.41 2.07
C SER A 13 -4.55 6.91 1.60
N LEU A 14 -3.47 6.19 1.92
CA LEU A 14 -2.12 6.52 1.48
C LEU A 14 -1.95 6.31 -0.03
N SER A 15 -2.51 5.23 -0.56
CA SER A 15 -2.50 4.92 -1.99
C SER A 15 -3.22 5.98 -2.79
N TYR A 16 -4.39 6.42 -2.33
CA TYR A 16 -5.14 7.52 -2.92
C TYR A 16 -4.38 8.85 -2.83
N TRP A 17 -3.79 9.16 -1.67
CA TRP A 17 -2.97 10.36 -1.51
C TRP A 17 -1.80 10.35 -2.50
N LEU A 18 -1.09 9.23 -2.66
CA LEU A 18 0.01 9.11 -3.63
C LEU A 18 -0.49 9.31 -5.06
N LEU A 19 -1.65 8.79 -5.42
CA LEU A 19 -2.24 8.98 -6.74
C LEU A 19 -2.59 10.45 -7.03
N GLN A 20 -3.11 11.18 -6.04
CA GLN A 20 -3.57 12.57 -6.21
C GLN A 20 -2.44 13.59 -6.06
N GLU A 21 -1.53 13.36 -5.13
CA GLU A 21 -0.54 14.34 -4.68
C GLU A 21 0.86 14.08 -5.24
N SER A 22 1.03 13.09 -6.10
CA SER A 22 2.30 12.82 -6.78
C SER A 22 2.05 12.43 -8.23
N ASN A 23 3.13 12.25 -9.01
CA ASN A 23 3.03 11.71 -10.36
C ASN A 23 2.94 10.18 -10.38
N PHE A 24 2.84 9.55 -9.20
CA PHE A 24 2.81 8.09 -9.11
C PHE A 24 1.45 7.52 -9.51
N LYS A 25 1.50 6.36 -10.17
CA LYS A 25 0.34 5.49 -10.35
C LYS A 25 0.27 4.52 -9.18
N SER A 26 -0.81 4.60 -8.41
CA SER A 26 -1.06 3.76 -7.26
C SER A 26 -2.27 2.87 -7.52
N SER A 27 -2.15 1.58 -7.19
CA SER A 27 -3.20 0.58 -7.36
C SER A 27 -3.24 -0.33 -6.15
N VAL A 28 -4.44 -0.60 -5.65
CA VAL A 28 -4.72 -1.56 -4.58
C VAL A 28 -5.88 -2.43 -5.05
N SER A 29 -5.71 -3.74 -4.98
CA SER A 29 -6.75 -4.70 -5.39
C SER A 29 -6.84 -5.87 -4.42
N LEU A 30 -8.07 -6.30 -4.17
CA LEU A 30 -8.39 -7.57 -3.53
C LEU A 30 -8.95 -8.48 -4.63
N ASP A 31 -8.23 -9.53 -4.95
CA ASP A 31 -8.69 -10.55 -5.90
C ASP A 31 -9.34 -11.69 -5.12
N ALA A 32 -10.66 -11.81 -5.23
CA ALA A 32 -11.41 -12.90 -4.61
C ALA A 32 -11.22 -14.24 -5.34
N THR A 33 -10.79 -14.22 -6.60
CA THR A 33 -10.56 -15.41 -7.42
C THR A 33 -9.29 -16.12 -6.99
N ASP A 34 -8.24 -15.35 -6.74
CA ASP A 34 -6.91 -15.82 -6.34
C ASP A 34 -6.68 -15.75 -4.82
N ASP A 35 -7.70 -15.34 -4.05
CA ASP A 35 -7.63 -15.07 -2.61
C ASP A 35 -6.37 -14.24 -2.25
N SER A 36 -6.19 -13.13 -2.96
CA SER A 36 -4.97 -12.34 -2.86
C SER A 36 -5.21 -10.85 -2.69
N PHE A 37 -4.29 -10.21 -2.00
CA PHE A 37 -4.23 -8.76 -1.86
C PHE A 37 -2.99 -8.24 -2.55
N PHE A 38 -3.17 -7.19 -3.34
CA PHE A 38 -2.12 -6.63 -4.15
C PHE A 38 -2.07 -5.10 -4.02
N ILE A 39 -0.85 -4.57 -3.95
CA ILE A 39 -0.58 -3.14 -4.05
C ILE A 39 0.59 -2.88 -4.98
N SER A 40 0.48 -1.86 -5.82
CA SER A 40 1.57 -1.37 -6.66
C SER A 40 1.58 0.14 -6.77
N ILE A 41 2.76 0.73 -6.54
CA ILE A 41 3.09 2.14 -6.72
C ILE A 41 4.16 2.22 -7.82
N LYS A 42 3.90 3.01 -8.86
CA LYS A 42 4.80 3.21 -10.00
C LYS A 42 5.05 4.69 -10.25
N ASP A 43 6.24 5.04 -10.71
CA ASP A 43 6.56 6.36 -11.28
C ASP A 43 6.85 6.19 -12.77
N GLY A 44 5.92 6.65 -13.61
CA GLY A 44 5.91 6.31 -15.03
C GLY A 44 5.91 4.80 -15.25
N LEU A 45 7.02 4.27 -15.79
CA LEU A 45 7.23 2.85 -16.06
C LEU A 45 7.96 2.11 -14.93
N GLU A 46 8.56 2.85 -13.99
CA GLU A 46 9.34 2.28 -12.89
C GLU A 46 8.44 1.83 -11.74
N SER A 47 8.64 0.62 -11.24
CA SER A 47 7.93 0.10 -10.07
C SER A 47 8.67 0.49 -8.79
N ILE A 48 8.15 1.50 -8.08
CA ILE A 48 8.74 1.97 -6.81
C ILE A 48 8.41 0.99 -5.67
N TYR A 49 7.19 0.47 -5.65
CA TYR A 49 6.75 -0.46 -4.61
C TYR A 49 5.73 -1.44 -5.16
N LYS A 50 5.88 -2.71 -4.80
CA LYS A 50 4.94 -3.77 -5.14
C LYS A 50 4.90 -4.75 -3.98
N HIS A 51 3.70 -5.11 -3.53
CA HIS A 51 3.52 -6.14 -2.51
C HIS A 51 2.34 -7.02 -2.87
N HIS A 52 2.51 -8.32 -2.69
CA HIS A 52 1.51 -9.34 -2.96
C HIS A 52 1.34 -10.21 -1.71
N ILE A 53 0.11 -10.37 -1.25
CA ILE A 53 -0.24 -11.27 -0.15
C ILE A 53 -1.14 -12.35 -0.72
N GLU A 54 -0.60 -13.56 -0.80
CA GLU A 54 -1.33 -14.78 -1.19
C GLU A 54 -2.07 -15.39 0.01
N ASP A 55 -3.06 -16.24 -0.28
CA ASP A 55 -3.90 -16.94 0.69
C ASP A 55 -4.46 -15.99 1.76
N PHE A 56 -4.90 -14.82 1.31
CA PHE A 56 -5.18 -13.68 2.14
C PHE A 56 -6.26 -13.97 3.19
N SER A 57 -7.33 -14.66 2.81
CA SER A 57 -8.40 -15.07 3.73
C SER A 57 -7.96 -16.15 4.73
N LYS A 58 -6.96 -16.97 4.37
CA LYS A 58 -6.48 -18.10 5.18
C LYS A 58 -5.28 -17.75 6.07
N LYS A 59 -4.67 -16.58 5.87
CA LYS A 59 -3.48 -16.16 6.59
C LYS A 59 -3.75 -15.95 8.09
N ASP A 60 -2.81 -16.38 8.94
CA ASP A 60 -2.89 -16.10 10.39
C ASP A 60 -2.96 -14.59 10.62
N GLN A 61 -3.94 -14.17 11.40
CA GLN A 61 -4.31 -12.77 11.57
C GLN A 61 -3.18 -11.90 12.15
N ARG A 62 -2.24 -12.49 12.90
CA ARG A 62 -1.08 -11.76 13.46
C ARG A 62 -0.04 -11.53 12.36
N PHE A 63 0.24 -12.53 11.55
CA PHE A 63 1.14 -12.39 10.40
C PHE A 63 0.58 -11.40 9.38
N LEU A 64 -0.71 -11.53 9.04
CA LEU A 64 -1.39 -10.57 8.17
C LEU A 64 -1.27 -9.15 8.71
N ARG A 65 -1.49 -8.95 10.01
CA ARG A 65 -1.35 -7.62 10.64
C ARG A 65 0.07 -7.06 10.51
N ILE A 66 1.09 -7.88 10.74
CA ILE A 66 2.50 -7.47 10.63
C ILE A 66 2.80 -7.05 9.18
N GLU A 67 2.34 -7.83 8.22
CA GLU A 67 2.53 -7.57 6.80
C GLU A 67 1.82 -6.28 6.35
N LEU A 68 0.56 -6.09 6.74
CA LEU A 68 -0.18 -4.85 6.48
C LEU A 68 0.48 -3.63 7.14
N SER A 69 1.00 -3.78 8.36
CA SER A 69 1.74 -2.72 9.05
C SER A 69 3.04 -2.34 8.33
N SER A 70 3.72 -3.33 7.76
CA SER A 70 4.90 -3.14 6.91
C SER A 70 4.55 -2.37 5.64
N ILE A 71 3.44 -2.72 4.99
CA ILE A 71 2.94 -1.98 3.81
C ILE A 71 2.66 -0.52 4.18
N VAL A 72 1.89 -0.27 5.24
CA VAL A 72 1.61 1.11 5.71
C VAL A 72 2.90 1.90 5.97
N SER A 73 3.88 1.27 6.63
CA SER A 73 5.17 1.92 6.94
C SER A 73 5.93 2.30 5.68
N HIS A 74 5.99 1.43 4.68
CA HIS A 74 6.61 1.74 3.39
C HIS A 74 5.89 2.87 2.65
N LEU A 75 4.56 2.84 2.59
CA LEU A 75 3.78 3.90 1.94
C LEU A 75 3.96 5.27 2.63
N LEU A 76 4.06 5.29 3.96
CA LEU A 76 4.39 6.50 4.71
C LEU A 76 5.78 7.02 4.38
N GLN A 77 6.77 6.14 4.22
CA GLN A 77 8.12 6.53 3.80
C GLN A 77 8.11 7.13 2.39
N ILE A 78 7.39 6.51 1.44
CA ILE A 78 7.24 7.04 0.08
C ILE A 78 6.58 8.43 0.12
N LYS A 79 5.49 8.58 0.88
CA LYS A 79 4.82 9.86 1.08
C LYS A 79 5.77 10.93 1.62
N ARG A 80 6.56 10.62 2.64
CA ARG A 80 7.57 11.54 3.20
C ARG A 80 8.60 11.95 2.15
N SER A 81 9.06 11.01 1.32
CA SER A 81 9.99 11.32 0.22
C SER A 81 9.38 12.27 -0.80
N VAL A 82 8.12 12.06 -1.21
CA VAL A 82 7.39 12.97 -2.12
C VAL A 82 7.27 14.38 -1.51
N GLN A 83 6.88 14.46 -0.23
CA GLN A 83 6.72 15.75 0.45
C GLN A 83 8.04 16.51 0.57
N LYS A 84 9.16 15.82 0.85
CA LYS A 84 10.50 16.44 0.88
C LYS A 84 10.91 16.99 -0.49
N HIS A 85 10.65 16.26 -1.58
CA HIS A 85 10.95 16.74 -2.93
C HIS A 85 10.12 17.99 -3.29
N LYS A 86 8.83 18.01 -2.92
CA LYS A 86 7.96 19.19 -3.13
C LYS A 86 8.43 20.44 -2.36
N GLN A 87 9.04 20.29 -1.19
CA GLN A 87 9.54 21.43 -0.39
C GLN A 87 10.90 21.95 -0.88
N ALA A 88 11.65 21.14 -1.62
CA ALA A 88 12.95 21.51 -2.16
C ALA A 88 12.87 22.07 -3.60
N SER A 89 11.70 22.01 -4.23
CA SER A 89 11.39 22.58 -5.55
C SER A 89 10.69 23.92 -5.40
#